data_AF-A0A1C5VBY1-F1
#
_entry.id   AF-A0A1C5VBY1-F1
#
_cell.length_a   1.000
_cell.length_b   1.000
_cell.length_c   1.000
_cell.angle_alpha   90.00
_cell.angle_beta   90.00
_cell.angle_gamma   90.00
#
_symmetry.space_group_name_H-M   'P 1'
#
loop_
_entity.id
_entity.type
_entity.pdbx_description
1 polymer ?
#
loop_
_entity_poly.entity_id
_entity_poly.type
_entity_poly.pdbx_seq_one_letter_code
_entity_poly.pdbx_strand_id
1 'polypeptide(L)'
;MKYSYDNLEMTVTYRKDKEIEIRVANHNTFRVGNITVTTEYAGKKRTEFIGRIEAHETWKSGDRTENIPPFHAASFYEGKEQIIDPGLYDEKSGVYRGEPFHALVWRDEEKRKTWQRSHTWVSEDPAAEVTLSYFADGPRVAFTGNSFTGLWDSTYEYFRQMAEADGYHAQVAYSYWGGTGLAQYAGLIPESMERAEQCQKVLDANEEYDFCFFAGNSDEALSTHSGKPGAEDYSLRENMEKAVRILKKRAEEKHAKMVLWAPHAYQYGFFRDKTAKPWKAGNVGDWYERDGWRYQLTLSEQEMVERNMEWYRHLCEEPENKGILLAPVVRAYHEVVKCGIGDPYLAEEKTGDFGHQNNLGNYISACVCFEIVFGEMPKADFVPVSHTWGMGGGTLTPHQAAMIRKKVHEVMEEERTR
;
A
#
# COMPACT_ATOMS: atom_id res chain seq x y z
N MET A 1 -17.90 17.82 -27.04
CA MET A 1 -16.64 18.38 -26.51
C MET A 1 -16.13 17.47 -25.41
N LYS A 2 -14.80 17.37 -25.27
CA LYS A 2 -14.12 16.46 -24.36
C LYS A 2 -13.21 17.27 -23.44
N TYR A 3 -13.26 17.00 -22.14
CA TYR A 3 -12.56 17.73 -21.10
C TYR A 3 -11.96 16.73 -20.11
N SER A 4 -10.76 17.00 -19.60
CA SER A 4 -10.08 16.11 -18.66
C SER A 4 -9.54 16.89 -17.47
N TYR A 5 -9.75 16.37 -16.27
CA TYR A 5 -9.22 16.91 -15.02
C TYR A 5 -9.05 15.76 -14.02
N ASP A 6 -7.84 15.59 -13.48
CA ASP A 6 -7.53 14.58 -12.44
C ASP A 6 -8.03 13.16 -12.75
N ASN A 7 -7.70 12.68 -13.96
CA ASN A 7 -8.14 11.38 -14.48
C ASN A 7 -9.67 11.19 -14.57
N LEU A 8 -10.46 12.26 -14.40
CA LEU A 8 -11.84 12.30 -14.83
C LEU A 8 -11.91 12.87 -16.24
N GLU A 9 -12.61 12.17 -17.11
CA GLU A 9 -12.83 12.58 -18.49
C GLU A 9 -14.32 12.82 -18.71
N MET A 10 -14.67 14.05 -18.99
CA MET A 10 -16.04 14.46 -19.24
C MET A 10 -16.26 14.70 -20.73
N THR A 11 -17.33 14.10 -21.26
CA THR A 11 -17.81 14.37 -22.61
C THR A 11 -19.17 15.05 -22.53
N VAL A 12 -19.27 16.23 -23.12
CA VAL A 12 -20.53 17.00 -23.23
C VAL A 12 -20.96 17.04 -24.70
N THR A 13 -22.16 16.56 -24.99
CA THR A 13 -22.76 16.57 -26.33
C THR A 13 -23.94 17.52 -26.36
N TYR A 14 -23.85 18.54 -27.22
CA TYR A 14 -24.93 19.50 -27.45
C TYR A 14 -25.76 19.04 -28.65
N ARG A 15 -27.03 18.70 -28.41
CA ARG A 15 -27.96 18.26 -29.47
C ARG A 15 -28.72 19.47 -30.03
N LYS A 16 -29.21 19.33 -31.28
CA LYS A 16 -29.88 20.42 -32.04
C LYS A 16 -31.18 20.93 -31.40
N ASP A 17 -31.79 20.13 -30.55
CA ASP A 17 -32.97 20.42 -29.72
C ASP A 17 -32.63 21.15 -28.41
N LYS A 18 -31.35 21.51 -28.20
CA LYS A 18 -30.80 22.10 -26.97
C LYS A 18 -30.78 21.12 -25.78
N GLU A 19 -30.84 19.81 -26.01
CA GLU A 19 -30.49 18.83 -24.99
C GLU A 19 -28.97 18.76 -24.80
N ILE A 20 -28.55 18.65 -23.54
CA ILE A 20 -27.14 18.49 -23.15
C ILE A 20 -26.99 17.06 -22.64
N GLU A 21 -26.21 16.21 -23.29
CA GLU A 21 -25.85 14.88 -22.77
C GLU A 21 -24.46 14.94 -22.14
N ILE A 22 -24.34 14.52 -20.88
CA ILE A 22 -23.09 14.50 -20.12
C ILE A 22 -22.69 13.04 -19.89
N ARG A 23 -21.41 12.74 -20.11
CA ARG A 23 -20.78 11.49 -19.68
C ARG A 23 -19.52 11.83 -18.90
N VAL A 24 -19.26 11.10 -17.82
CA VAL A 24 -18.05 11.26 -17.02
C VAL A 24 -17.43 9.87 -16.85
N ALA A 25 -16.24 9.70 -17.38
CA ALA A 25 -15.42 8.50 -17.21
C ALA A 25 -14.42 8.71 -16.08
N ASN A 26 -14.33 7.73 -15.19
CA ASN A 26 -13.31 7.69 -14.15
C ASN A 26 -12.14 6.83 -14.63
N HIS A 27 -11.01 7.45 -14.96
CA HIS A 27 -9.81 6.71 -15.36
C HIS A 27 -8.90 6.33 -14.19
N ASN A 28 -9.27 6.71 -12.96
CA ASN A 28 -8.58 6.21 -11.78
C ASN A 28 -8.84 4.70 -11.60
N THR A 29 -7.88 4.07 -10.94
CA THR A 29 -7.86 2.67 -10.48
C THR A 29 -8.72 2.44 -9.23
N PHE A 30 -9.27 3.51 -8.64
CA PHE A 30 -10.14 3.55 -7.47
C PHE A 30 -11.41 4.37 -7.75
N ARG A 31 -12.41 4.23 -6.87
CA ARG A 31 -13.70 4.94 -6.97
C ARG A 31 -13.55 6.44 -6.75
N VAL A 32 -14.31 7.24 -7.49
CA VAL A 32 -14.39 8.69 -7.27
C VAL A 32 -15.85 9.09 -7.06
N GLY A 33 -16.11 9.98 -6.11
CA GLY A 33 -17.46 10.38 -5.77
C GLY A 33 -17.64 11.85 -5.42
N ASN A 34 -18.89 12.18 -5.10
CA ASN A 34 -19.34 13.54 -4.81
C ASN A 34 -19.02 14.50 -5.96
N ILE A 35 -19.22 14.05 -7.20
CA ILE A 35 -18.91 14.79 -8.41
C ILE A 35 -20.13 15.65 -8.75
N THR A 36 -19.89 16.93 -9.02
CA THR A 36 -20.89 17.87 -9.53
C THR A 36 -20.42 18.38 -10.88
N VAL A 37 -21.27 18.22 -11.90
CA VAL A 37 -21.02 18.78 -13.23
C VAL A 37 -22.04 19.86 -13.49
N THR A 38 -21.57 21.05 -13.85
CA THR A 38 -22.42 22.17 -14.24
C THR A 38 -22.07 22.59 -15.65
N THR A 39 -23.03 22.54 -16.56
CA THR A 39 -22.88 22.99 -17.95
C THR A 39 -23.80 24.18 -18.20
N GLU A 40 -23.28 25.25 -18.78
CA GLU A 40 -24.04 26.37 -19.30
C GLU A 40 -23.86 26.47 -20.82
N TYR A 41 -24.95 26.42 -21.57
CA TYR A 41 -24.95 26.54 -23.03
C TYR A 41 -26.18 27.30 -23.51
N ALA A 42 -25.98 28.29 -24.39
CA ALA A 42 -27.04 29.14 -24.93
C ALA A 42 -27.96 29.76 -23.85
N GLY A 43 -27.37 30.17 -22.71
CA GLY A 43 -28.08 30.74 -21.55
C GLY A 43 -28.87 29.73 -20.71
N LYS A 44 -28.75 28.43 -20.98
CA LYS A 44 -29.34 27.36 -20.17
C LYS A 44 -28.27 26.71 -19.31
N LYS A 45 -28.49 26.71 -18.00
CA LYS A 45 -27.65 26.01 -17.01
C LYS A 45 -28.27 24.66 -16.66
N ARG A 46 -27.46 23.61 -16.66
CA ARG A 46 -27.78 22.26 -16.18
C ARG A 46 -26.73 21.84 -15.16
N THR A 47 -27.17 21.29 -14.04
CA THR A 47 -26.29 20.75 -13.00
C THR A 47 -26.68 19.30 -12.74
N GLU A 48 -25.70 18.40 -12.76
CA GLU A 48 -25.82 16.99 -12.45
C GLU A 48 -24.98 16.68 -11.21
N PHE A 49 -25.54 15.89 -10.30
CA PHE A 49 -24.81 15.35 -9.14
C PHE A 49 -24.63 13.85 -9.33
N ILE A 50 -23.40 13.39 -9.19
CA ILE A 50 -22.99 12.00 -9.33
C ILE A 50 -22.35 11.59 -7.99
N GLY A 51 -23.05 10.74 -7.25
CA GLY A 51 -22.62 10.23 -5.95
C GLY A 51 -21.32 9.43 -6.04
N ARG A 52 -21.18 8.51 -7.00
CA ARG A 52 -19.95 7.75 -7.28
C ARG A 52 -19.85 7.26 -8.72
N ILE A 53 -18.61 7.01 -9.15
CA ILE A 53 -18.25 6.29 -10.38
C ILE A 53 -17.18 5.26 -10.01
N GLU A 54 -17.41 3.99 -10.33
CA GLU A 54 -16.45 2.92 -10.09
C GLU A 54 -15.14 3.14 -10.88
N ALA A 55 -14.07 2.47 -10.45
CA ALA A 55 -12.79 2.51 -11.15
C ALA A 55 -12.94 2.07 -12.61
N HIS A 56 -12.41 2.86 -13.55
CA HIS A 56 -12.50 2.60 -15.00
C HIS A 56 -13.92 2.54 -15.59
N GLU A 57 -14.94 3.01 -14.88
CA GLU A 57 -16.32 3.07 -15.38
C GLU A 57 -16.70 4.46 -15.92
N THR A 58 -17.86 4.53 -16.59
CA THR A 58 -18.40 5.77 -17.15
C THR A 58 -19.85 5.95 -16.73
N TRP A 59 -20.14 7.04 -16.06
CA TRP A 59 -21.50 7.51 -15.80
C TRP A 59 -22.05 8.31 -16.97
N LYS A 60 -23.34 8.19 -17.27
CA LYS A 60 -24.05 8.94 -18.30
C LYS A 60 -25.29 9.61 -17.71
N SER A 61 -25.69 10.73 -18.29
CA SER A 61 -26.92 11.44 -17.89
C SER A 61 -28.12 10.50 -17.85
N GLY A 62 -28.78 10.44 -16.68
CA GLY A 62 -29.93 9.56 -16.43
C GLY A 62 -29.58 8.25 -15.74
N ASP A 63 -28.30 7.88 -15.65
CA ASP A 63 -27.86 6.73 -14.87
C ASP A 63 -28.12 6.98 -13.37
N ARG A 64 -28.61 5.95 -12.68
CA ARG A 64 -28.78 6.00 -11.22
C ARG A 64 -27.42 6.23 -10.57
N THR A 65 -27.43 7.05 -9.52
CA THR A 65 -26.23 7.28 -8.73
C THR A 65 -26.42 6.81 -7.29
N GLU A 66 -25.33 6.35 -6.70
CA GLU A 66 -25.25 5.91 -5.31
C GLU A 66 -24.19 6.77 -4.62
N ASN A 67 -24.41 7.13 -3.36
CA ASN A 67 -23.42 7.88 -2.60
C ASN A 67 -22.35 6.93 -2.09
N ILE A 68 -21.10 7.41 -2.03
CA ILE A 68 -20.05 6.71 -1.31
C ILE A 68 -20.39 6.75 0.21
N PRO A 69 -20.49 5.60 0.90
CA PRO A 69 -20.68 5.54 2.35
C PRO A 69 -19.56 6.29 3.09
N PRO A 70 -19.77 6.79 4.31
CA PRO A 70 -18.69 7.36 5.12
C PRO A 70 -17.54 6.37 5.32
N PHE A 71 -16.31 6.87 5.34
CA PHE A 71 -15.16 6.07 5.74
C PHE A 71 -14.97 6.13 7.26
N HIS A 72 -14.70 4.99 7.86
CA HIS A 72 -14.36 4.84 9.26
C HIS A 72 -12.89 4.48 9.36
N ALA A 73 -12.07 5.44 9.79
CA ALA A 73 -10.67 5.19 10.11
C ALA A 73 -10.60 4.14 11.24
N ALA A 74 -9.82 3.10 11.03
CA ALA A 74 -9.63 2.02 12.00
C ALA A 74 -8.18 1.61 12.04
N SER A 75 -7.64 1.49 13.25
CA SER A 75 -6.22 1.21 13.44
C SER A 75 -5.97 0.42 14.69
N PHE A 76 -5.24 -0.69 14.52
CA PHE A 76 -4.96 -1.61 15.61
C PHE A 76 -3.48 -1.98 15.67
N TYR A 77 -2.98 -2.07 16.89
CA TYR A 77 -1.66 -2.56 17.23
C TYR A 77 -1.80 -3.66 18.27
N GLU A 78 -1.47 -4.90 17.89
CA GLU A 78 -1.39 -6.06 18.79
C GLU A 78 -2.57 -6.18 19.77
N GLY A 79 -3.79 -6.13 19.21
CA GLY A 79 -5.07 -6.31 19.89
C GLY A 79 -5.69 -5.02 20.41
N LYS A 80 -4.99 -3.89 20.34
CA LYS A 80 -5.44 -2.59 20.88
C LYS A 80 -5.78 -1.63 19.77
N GLU A 81 -6.95 -1.01 19.85
CA GLU A 81 -7.26 0.16 19.02
C GLU A 81 -6.27 1.27 19.34
N GLN A 82 -5.65 1.83 18.31
CA GLN A 82 -4.68 2.90 18.43
C GLN A 82 -5.19 4.10 17.65
N ILE A 83 -5.50 5.17 18.36
CA ILE A 83 -5.86 6.46 17.77
C ILE A 83 -4.68 7.39 18.02
N ILE A 84 -4.19 8.07 16.97
CA ILE A 84 -3.08 9.01 17.15
C ILE A 84 -3.43 10.12 18.14
N ASP A 85 -2.45 10.41 19.00
CA ASP A 85 -2.19 11.57 19.86
C ASP A 85 -1.50 12.77 19.19
N PRO A 86 -2.08 13.65 18.34
CA PRO A 86 -1.29 14.73 17.70
C PRO A 86 -0.58 15.66 18.69
N GLY A 87 -1.09 15.78 19.92
CA GLY A 87 -0.46 16.55 20.99
C GLY A 87 0.87 15.96 21.48
N LEU A 88 1.18 14.72 21.06
CA LEU A 88 2.47 14.10 21.29
C LEU A 88 3.50 14.53 20.23
N TYR A 89 3.10 15.07 19.07
CA TYR A 89 4.04 15.52 18.03
C TYR A 89 4.86 16.73 18.48
N ASP A 90 6.18 16.60 18.44
CA ASP A 90 7.12 17.68 18.68
C ASP A 90 7.63 18.22 17.34
N GLU A 91 7.09 19.35 16.90
CA GLU A 91 7.44 20.00 15.63
C GLU A 91 8.94 20.35 15.49
N LYS A 92 9.64 20.53 16.62
CA LYS A 92 11.05 20.95 16.62
C LYS A 92 11.98 19.78 16.30
N SER A 93 11.67 18.61 16.83
CA SER A 93 12.39 17.37 16.57
C SER A 93 11.81 16.58 15.41
N GLY A 94 10.55 16.85 15.03
CA GLY A 94 9.78 16.04 14.09
C GLY A 94 9.33 14.70 14.68
N VAL A 95 9.18 14.61 16.01
CA VAL A 95 9.03 13.33 16.74
C VAL A 95 7.79 13.33 17.64
N TYR A 96 6.99 12.27 17.57
CA TYR A 96 5.90 12.00 18.53
C TYR A 96 6.44 11.51 19.85
N ARG A 97 6.19 12.16 20.98
CA ARG A 97 6.63 11.77 22.33
C ARG A 97 5.77 10.65 22.92
N GLY A 98 6.34 9.69 23.66
CA GLY A 98 5.58 8.67 24.41
C GLY A 98 6.06 7.25 24.15
N GLU A 99 5.22 6.25 24.44
CA GLU A 99 5.54 4.86 24.10
C GLU A 99 5.80 4.70 22.59
N PRO A 100 6.74 3.83 22.21
CA PRO A 100 7.22 3.77 20.84
C PRO A 100 6.08 3.53 19.80
N PHE A 101 5.08 2.71 20.13
CA PHE A 101 3.96 2.36 19.24
C PHE A 101 2.91 3.48 19.03
N HIS A 102 3.01 4.65 19.66
CA HIS A 102 2.05 5.76 19.47
C HIS A 102 2.20 6.49 18.13
N ALA A 103 3.31 6.30 17.41
CA ALA A 103 3.57 6.94 16.10
C ALA A 103 3.00 6.15 14.90
N LEU A 104 2.20 5.10 15.17
CA LEU A 104 1.84 4.13 14.15
C LEU A 104 0.52 4.44 13.45
N VAL A 105 -0.49 5.04 14.08
CA VAL A 105 -1.70 5.63 13.44
C VAL A 105 -1.37 6.92 12.65
N TRP A 106 -2.25 7.61 11.92
CA TRP A 106 -2.40 9.06 11.83
C TRP A 106 -3.89 9.33 11.65
N ARG A 107 -4.42 10.40 12.25
CA ARG A 107 -5.86 10.68 12.15
C ARG A 107 -6.21 11.24 10.78
N ASP A 108 -7.31 10.74 10.23
CA ASP A 108 -8.07 11.28 9.08
C ASP A 108 -8.75 12.64 9.39
N GLU A 109 -8.23 13.43 10.34
CA GLU A 109 -8.90 14.63 10.88
C GLU A 109 -8.80 15.88 9.98
N GLU A 110 -8.46 15.71 8.71
CA GLU A 110 -8.58 16.79 7.74
C GLU A 110 -10.04 17.09 7.42
N LYS A 111 -10.41 18.37 7.57
CA LYS A 111 -11.74 18.86 7.22
C LYS A 111 -11.91 18.71 5.71
N ARG A 112 -12.66 17.69 5.26
CA ARG A 112 -13.11 17.37 3.89
C ARG A 112 -13.22 18.53 2.87
N LYS A 113 -13.51 19.75 3.32
CA LYS A 113 -13.46 20.99 2.52
C LYS A 113 -12.08 21.30 1.92
N THR A 114 -10.97 20.86 2.51
CA THR A 114 -9.61 21.04 1.94
C THR A 114 -9.43 20.26 0.64
N TRP A 115 -10.20 19.18 0.45
CA TRP A 115 -10.10 18.27 -0.69
C TRP A 115 -11.10 18.54 -1.81
N GLN A 116 -11.86 19.64 -1.76
CA GLN A 116 -12.75 20.02 -2.85
C GLN A 116 -11.93 20.55 -4.03
N ARG A 117 -12.03 19.87 -5.16
CA ARG A 117 -11.40 20.27 -6.42
C ARG A 117 -12.45 20.77 -7.40
N SER A 118 -12.08 21.73 -8.24
CA SER A 118 -12.98 22.28 -9.25
C SER A 118 -12.20 22.87 -10.41
N HIS A 119 -12.66 22.60 -11.63
CA HIS A 119 -12.11 23.20 -12.85
C HIS A 119 -13.24 23.64 -13.77
N THR A 120 -13.09 24.81 -14.39
CA THR A 120 -14.05 25.38 -15.34
C THR A 120 -13.39 25.56 -16.70
N TRP A 121 -14.00 25.00 -17.74
CA TRP A 121 -13.64 25.22 -19.14
C TRP A 121 -14.63 26.17 -19.79
N VAL A 122 -14.11 27.10 -20.59
CA VAL A 122 -14.90 28.01 -21.42
C VAL A 122 -14.59 27.73 -22.88
N SER A 123 -15.63 27.60 -23.70
CA SER A 123 -15.58 27.42 -25.14
C SER A 123 -16.28 28.58 -25.83
N GLU A 124 -15.68 29.10 -26.91
CA GLU A 124 -16.26 30.17 -27.71
C GLU A 124 -17.21 29.65 -28.80
N ASP A 125 -16.95 28.46 -29.35
CA ASP A 125 -17.79 27.82 -30.36
C ASP A 125 -17.89 26.28 -30.14
N PRO A 126 -19.04 25.77 -29.65
CA PRO A 126 -20.18 26.53 -29.15
C PRO A 126 -19.82 27.38 -27.92
N ALA A 127 -20.48 28.53 -27.76
CA ALA A 127 -20.41 29.35 -26.56
C ALA A 127 -20.97 28.59 -25.36
N ALA A 128 -20.07 28.02 -24.55
CA ALA A 128 -20.43 27.16 -23.43
C ALA A 128 -19.41 27.26 -22.29
N GLU A 129 -19.90 27.14 -21.07
CA GLU A 129 -19.08 27.00 -19.86
C GLU A 129 -19.38 25.63 -19.24
N VAL A 130 -18.34 24.90 -18.83
CA VAL A 130 -18.52 23.65 -18.10
C VAL A 130 -17.62 23.63 -16.88
N THR A 131 -18.20 23.37 -15.73
CA THR A 131 -17.50 23.18 -14.46
C THR A 131 -17.65 21.74 -14.00
N LEU A 132 -16.53 21.09 -13.68
CA LEU A 132 -16.49 19.84 -12.96
C LEU A 132 -15.90 20.11 -11.57
N SER A 133 -16.61 19.68 -10.54
CA SER A 133 -16.14 19.75 -9.15
C SER A 133 -16.31 18.39 -8.48
N TYR A 134 -15.39 18.00 -7.59
CA TYR A 134 -15.50 16.76 -6.82
C TYR A 134 -14.70 16.84 -5.53
N PHE A 135 -14.84 15.85 -4.65
CA PHE A 135 -13.98 15.70 -3.48
C PHE A 135 -12.90 14.67 -3.77
N ALA A 136 -11.63 15.06 -3.65
CA ALA A 136 -10.48 14.19 -3.85
C ALA A 136 -10.23 13.28 -2.63
N ASP A 137 -11.28 12.60 -2.16
CA ASP A 137 -11.28 11.66 -1.02
C ASP A 137 -10.43 10.40 -1.28
N GLY A 138 -9.70 10.33 -2.41
CA GLY A 138 -8.67 9.31 -2.70
C GLY A 138 -9.15 7.85 -2.71
N PRO A 139 -8.19 6.90 -2.77
CA PRO A 139 -8.49 5.47 -2.64
C PRO A 139 -8.77 5.08 -1.18
N ARG A 140 -9.66 4.09 -1.00
CA ARG A 140 -9.87 3.38 0.28
C ARG A 140 -9.00 2.14 0.37
N VAL A 141 -8.10 2.11 1.35
CA VAL A 141 -7.11 1.03 1.47
C VAL A 141 -7.13 0.43 2.87
N ALA A 142 -7.31 -0.89 2.93
CA ALA A 142 -7.04 -1.67 4.13
C ALA A 142 -5.63 -2.26 4.05
N PHE A 143 -4.76 -1.92 5.00
CA PHE A 143 -3.45 -2.54 5.15
C PHE A 143 -3.49 -3.54 6.30
N THR A 144 -3.17 -4.80 6.01
CA THR A 144 -2.99 -5.84 7.03
C THR A 144 -1.52 -6.25 7.02
N GLY A 145 -0.85 -5.93 8.12
CA GLY A 145 0.60 -5.87 8.16
C GLY A 145 1.22 -6.31 9.47
N ASN A 146 2.54 -6.21 9.48
CA ASN A 146 3.42 -6.69 10.53
C ASN A 146 4.63 -5.73 10.67
N SER A 147 5.71 -6.18 11.31
CA SER A 147 6.89 -5.36 11.51
C SER A 147 7.59 -4.90 10.20
N PHE A 148 7.33 -5.56 9.07
CA PHE A 148 7.84 -5.24 7.74
C PHE A 148 6.95 -4.26 6.97
N THR A 149 5.74 -3.96 7.47
CA THR A 149 4.90 -2.85 6.96
C THR A 149 5.04 -1.58 7.80
N GLY A 150 5.61 -1.70 9.00
CA GLY A 150 6.09 -0.58 9.80
C GLY A 150 6.09 -0.86 11.30
N LEU A 151 7.27 -0.99 11.90
CA LEU A 151 7.50 -0.87 13.35
C LEU A 151 7.86 0.58 13.74
N TRP A 152 8.51 1.32 12.83
CA TRP A 152 9.04 2.70 12.98
C TRP A 152 8.98 3.40 11.60
N ASP A 153 8.33 4.57 11.48
CA ASP A 153 7.90 5.21 10.22
C ASP A 153 7.27 4.24 9.22
N SER A 154 5.95 4.15 9.22
CA SER A 154 5.33 3.10 8.45
C SER A 154 5.29 3.35 6.94
N THR A 155 5.29 2.26 6.19
CA THR A 155 5.08 2.30 4.74
C THR A 155 3.75 2.96 4.38
N TYR A 156 2.69 2.69 5.14
CA TYR A 156 1.36 3.24 4.86
C TYR A 156 1.28 4.74 5.09
N GLU A 157 2.07 5.30 6.01
CA GLU A 157 2.13 6.76 6.20
C GLU A 157 2.87 7.45 5.05
N TYR A 158 4.00 6.90 4.61
CA TYR A 158 4.68 7.42 3.42
C TYR A 158 3.82 7.32 2.17
N PHE A 159 3.05 6.23 2.03
CA PHE A 159 2.04 6.10 0.99
C PHE A 159 0.98 7.22 1.07
N ARG A 160 0.47 7.51 2.26
CA ARG A 160 -0.53 8.58 2.48
C ARG A 160 0.03 9.96 2.14
N GLN A 161 1.23 10.29 2.58
CA GLN A 161 1.84 11.59 2.25
C GLN A 161 2.15 11.72 0.75
N MET A 162 2.51 10.61 0.07
CA MET A 162 2.64 10.62 -1.39
C MET A 162 1.30 10.86 -2.09
N ALA A 163 0.22 10.24 -1.60
CA ALA A 163 -1.12 10.50 -2.12
C ALA A 163 -1.52 11.97 -1.93
N GLU A 164 -1.24 12.53 -0.75
CA GLU A 164 -1.47 13.94 -0.44
C GLU A 164 -0.62 14.88 -1.31
N ALA A 165 0.62 14.52 -1.64
CA ALA A 165 1.46 15.29 -2.56
C ALA A 165 0.92 15.29 -4.00
N ASP A 166 0.27 14.20 -4.43
CA ASP A 166 -0.52 14.14 -5.68
C ASP A 166 -1.96 14.70 -5.49
N GLY A 167 -2.24 15.19 -4.27
CA GLY A 167 -3.41 15.93 -3.81
C GLY A 167 -4.67 15.07 -3.60
N TYR A 168 -4.50 13.79 -3.34
CA TYR A 168 -5.56 12.89 -2.91
C TYR A 168 -5.46 12.63 -1.41
N HIS A 169 -6.61 12.54 -0.76
CA HIS A 169 -6.72 12.11 0.62
C HIS A 169 -6.90 10.60 0.69
N ALA A 170 -5.82 9.81 0.60
CA ALA A 170 -5.95 8.36 0.70
C ALA A 170 -6.51 7.93 2.07
N GLN A 171 -7.65 7.24 2.05
CA GLN A 171 -8.38 6.80 3.23
C GLN A 171 -7.86 5.43 3.67
N VAL A 172 -7.23 5.35 4.83
CA VAL A 172 -6.48 4.17 5.25
C VAL A 172 -7.02 3.58 6.55
N ALA A 173 -7.22 2.26 6.55
CA ALA A 173 -7.42 1.46 7.76
C ALA A 173 -6.28 0.44 7.89
N TYR A 174 -5.84 0.15 9.12
CA TYR A 174 -4.59 -0.59 9.33
C TYR A 174 -4.61 -1.57 10.51
N SER A 175 -3.99 -2.74 10.30
CA SER A 175 -3.70 -3.73 11.33
C SER A 175 -2.20 -3.98 11.40
N TYR A 176 -1.58 -3.67 12.55
CA TYR A 176 -0.23 -4.09 12.90
C TYR A 176 -0.26 -5.27 13.87
N TRP A 177 0.44 -6.35 13.53
CA TRP A 177 0.82 -7.36 14.51
C TRP A 177 2.16 -8.01 14.15
N GLY A 178 3.15 -7.95 15.05
CA GLY A 178 4.50 -8.46 14.80
C GLY A 178 4.53 -9.95 14.39
N GLY A 179 5.29 -10.27 13.35
CA GLY A 179 5.49 -11.65 12.87
C GLY A 179 4.23 -12.32 12.30
N THR A 180 3.29 -11.56 11.76
CA THR A 180 2.04 -12.08 11.19
C THR A 180 2.19 -12.30 9.69
N GLY A 181 1.77 -13.46 9.21
CA GLY A 181 1.74 -13.82 7.80
C GLY A 181 0.33 -14.09 7.30
N LEU A 182 0.23 -14.54 6.05
CA LEU A 182 -1.04 -14.83 5.37
C LEU A 182 -1.85 -15.88 6.14
N ALA A 183 -1.20 -16.96 6.59
CA ALA A 183 -1.86 -18.03 7.33
C ALA A 183 -2.50 -17.54 8.64
N GLN A 184 -1.84 -16.63 9.35
CA GLN A 184 -2.37 -16.03 10.58
C GLN A 184 -3.54 -15.09 10.29
N TYR A 185 -3.45 -14.20 9.29
CA TYR A 185 -4.58 -13.33 8.93
C TYR A 185 -5.83 -14.15 8.56
N ALA A 186 -5.64 -15.28 7.89
CA ALA A 186 -6.71 -16.18 7.50
C ALA A 186 -7.30 -17.00 8.66
N GLY A 187 -6.64 -17.03 9.83
CA GLY A 187 -7.06 -17.83 10.98
C GLY A 187 -6.75 -19.32 10.84
N LEU A 188 -5.70 -19.67 10.10
CA LEU A 188 -5.27 -21.06 9.88
C LEU A 188 -4.25 -21.55 10.93
N ILE A 189 -3.80 -20.65 11.81
CA ILE A 189 -2.84 -20.92 12.88
C ILE A 189 -3.54 -20.73 14.24
N PRO A 190 -4.04 -21.82 14.87
CA PRO A 190 -4.87 -21.76 16.08
C PRO A 190 -4.24 -21.02 17.26
N GLU A 191 -2.92 -21.03 17.37
CA GLU A 191 -2.17 -20.38 18.44
C GLU A 191 -2.12 -18.85 18.30
N SER A 192 -2.70 -18.29 17.23
CA SER A 192 -2.63 -16.86 16.90
C SER A 192 -3.95 -16.31 16.35
N MET A 193 -5.08 -16.86 16.78
CA MET A 193 -6.41 -16.49 16.29
C MET A 193 -6.73 -15.01 16.51
N GLU A 194 -6.19 -14.39 17.55
CA GLU A 194 -6.34 -12.96 17.83
C GLU A 194 -5.83 -12.07 16.69
N ARG A 195 -4.86 -12.55 15.91
CA ARG A 195 -4.33 -11.84 14.74
C ARG A 195 -5.32 -11.84 13.57
N ALA A 196 -6.01 -12.98 13.38
CA ALA A 196 -7.08 -13.10 12.41
C ALA A 196 -8.28 -12.21 12.80
N GLU A 197 -8.62 -12.17 14.10
CA GLU A 197 -9.68 -11.31 14.63
C GLU A 197 -9.37 -9.83 14.40
N GLN A 198 -8.13 -9.40 14.65
CA GLN A 198 -7.73 -8.01 14.38
C GLN A 198 -7.78 -7.68 12.88
N CYS A 199 -7.30 -8.58 12.01
CA CYS A 199 -7.43 -8.43 10.57
C CYS A 199 -8.90 -8.24 10.16
N GLN A 200 -9.81 -9.04 10.72
CA GLN A 200 -11.23 -8.95 10.42
C GLN A 200 -11.84 -7.64 10.92
N LYS A 201 -11.46 -7.14 12.11
CA LYS A 201 -11.91 -5.84 12.64
C LYS A 201 -11.57 -4.68 11.71
N VAL A 202 -10.39 -4.70 11.08
CA VAL A 202 -10.01 -3.67 10.09
C VAL A 202 -10.91 -3.76 8.86
N LEU A 203 -11.10 -4.96 8.30
CA LEU A 203 -11.98 -5.14 7.13
C LEU A 203 -13.43 -4.76 7.45
N ASP A 204 -13.91 -5.02 8.67
CA ASP A 204 -15.28 -4.71 9.10
C ASP A 204 -15.52 -3.27 9.52
N ALA A 205 -14.46 -2.45 9.59
CA ALA A 205 -14.61 -1.02 9.85
C ALA A 205 -15.37 -0.31 8.71
N ASN A 206 -15.29 -0.82 7.48
CA ASN A 206 -15.91 -0.21 6.32
C ASN A 206 -16.70 -1.23 5.49
N GLU A 207 -17.75 -0.75 4.83
CA GLU A 207 -18.55 -1.55 3.89
C GLU A 207 -17.74 -1.87 2.62
N GLU A 208 -16.91 -0.93 2.19
CA GLU A 208 -16.16 -1.03 0.93
C GLU A 208 -14.74 -0.49 1.04
N TYR A 209 -13.82 -1.16 0.34
CA TYR A 209 -12.45 -0.73 0.08
C TYR A 209 -12.17 -0.80 -1.43
N ASP A 210 -11.22 -0.01 -1.93
CA ASP A 210 -10.69 -0.17 -3.28
C ASP A 210 -9.60 -1.24 -3.29
N PHE A 211 -8.79 -1.30 -2.22
CA PHE A 211 -7.68 -2.25 -2.08
C PHE A 211 -7.58 -2.84 -0.68
N CYS A 212 -7.25 -4.12 -0.59
CA CYS A 212 -6.86 -4.80 0.65
C CYS A 212 -5.46 -5.40 0.49
N PHE A 213 -4.48 -4.84 1.18
CA PHE A 213 -3.10 -5.35 1.23
C PHE A 213 -2.95 -6.38 2.35
N PHE A 214 -2.35 -7.52 2.01
CA PHE A 214 -1.94 -8.55 2.95
C PHE A 214 -0.43 -8.79 2.83
N ALA A 215 0.31 -8.30 3.82
CA ALA A 215 1.76 -8.50 3.88
C ALA A 215 2.10 -9.80 4.56
N GLY A 216 2.66 -10.75 3.81
CA GLY A 216 3.10 -12.00 4.41
C GLY A 216 4.33 -11.80 5.29
N ASN A 217 4.66 -12.82 6.07
CA ASN A 217 5.83 -12.75 6.93
C ASN A 217 7.09 -13.10 6.14
N SER A 218 8.19 -12.46 6.49
CA SER A 218 9.49 -12.57 5.82
C SER A 218 10.07 -13.99 5.73
N ASP A 219 9.64 -14.88 6.62
CA ASP A 219 10.04 -16.28 6.72
C ASP A 219 8.97 -17.27 6.24
N GLU A 220 7.74 -16.81 5.97
CA GLU A 220 6.56 -17.67 5.79
C GLU A 220 6.71 -18.60 4.58
N ALA A 221 7.11 -18.05 3.43
CA ALA A 221 7.30 -18.81 2.19
C ALA A 221 8.61 -19.59 2.13
N LEU A 222 9.50 -19.40 3.12
CA LEU A 222 10.89 -19.83 3.11
C LEU A 222 11.21 -20.90 4.16
N SER A 223 10.46 -20.92 5.26
CA SER A 223 10.65 -21.89 6.36
C SER A 223 10.41 -23.32 5.88
N THR A 224 11.25 -24.25 6.33
CA THR A 224 11.21 -25.67 5.92
C THR A 224 11.14 -26.57 7.14
N HIS A 225 10.54 -27.75 7.02
CA HIS A 225 10.49 -28.70 8.13
C HIS A 225 11.89 -29.22 8.52
N SER A 226 12.77 -29.44 7.54
CA SER A 226 14.10 -29.95 7.78
C SER A 226 15.08 -28.89 8.30
N GLY A 227 14.87 -27.62 7.93
CA GLY A 227 15.76 -26.52 8.29
C GLY A 227 17.18 -26.66 7.72
N LYS A 228 17.34 -27.42 6.63
CA LYS A 228 18.65 -27.73 6.03
C LYS A 228 18.96 -26.79 4.86
N PRO A 229 20.24 -26.47 4.63
CA PRO A 229 20.68 -25.83 3.38
C PRO A 229 20.14 -26.57 2.14
N GLY A 230 19.56 -25.83 1.20
CA GLY A 230 19.00 -26.39 -0.04
C GLY A 230 17.68 -27.15 0.10
N ALA A 231 17.04 -27.12 1.27
CA ALA A 231 15.76 -27.77 1.47
C ALA A 231 14.60 -27.05 0.75
N GLU A 232 13.60 -27.85 0.36
CA GLU A 232 12.36 -27.45 -0.32
C GLU A 232 11.11 -28.06 0.35
N ASP A 233 11.25 -28.67 1.53
CA ASP A 233 10.14 -29.19 2.33
C ASP A 233 9.48 -28.07 3.15
N TYR A 234 8.91 -27.09 2.44
CA TYR A 234 8.37 -25.86 3.01
C TYR A 234 7.20 -26.12 3.97
N SER A 235 7.26 -25.48 5.15
CA SER A 235 6.36 -25.81 6.26
C SER A 235 5.02 -25.07 6.25
N LEU A 236 4.92 -23.94 5.54
CA LEU A 236 3.74 -23.07 5.57
C LEU A 236 3.11 -22.82 4.19
N ARG A 237 3.74 -23.28 3.09
CA ARG A 237 3.25 -23.02 1.72
C ARG A 237 1.82 -23.51 1.48
N GLU A 238 1.46 -24.71 1.94
CA GLU A 238 0.09 -25.22 1.84
C GLU A 238 -0.91 -24.33 2.63
N ASN A 239 -0.50 -23.83 3.80
CA ASN A 239 -1.32 -22.91 4.58
C ASN A 239 -1.46 -21.55 3.87
N MET A 240 -0.42 -21.05 3.21
CA MET A 240 -0.47 -19.83 2.42
C MET A 240 -1.46 -19.97 1.25
N GLU A 241 -1.47 -21.09 0.53
CA GLU A 241 -2.44 -21.34 -0.56
C GLU A 241 -3.88 -21.30 -0.06
N LYS A 242 -4.16 -21.94 1.08
CA LYS A 242 -5.48 -21.89 1.73
C LYS A 242 -5.82 -20.48 2.20
N ALA A 243 -4.83 -19.76 2.76
CA ALA A 243 -5.00 -18.41 3.26
C ALA A 243 -5.41 -17.44 2.14
N VAL A 244 -4.72 -17.49 1.00
CA VAL A 244 -5.00 -16.61 -0.14
C VAL A 244 -6.46 -16.74 -0.59
N ARG A 245 -7.01 -17.96 -0.67
CA ARG A 245 -8.43 -18.18 -1.03
C ARG A 245 -9.39 -17.53 -0.02
N ILE A 246 -9.10 -17.66 1.28
CA ILE A 246 -9.92 -17.07 2.35
C ILE A 246 -9.85 -15.54 2.29
N LEU A 247 -8.65 -14.99 2.19
CA LEU A 247 -8.42 -13.54 2.19
C LEU A 247 -8.96 -12.88 0.91
N LYS A 248 -8.86 -13.55 -0.24
CA LYS A 248 -9.47 -13.10 -1.50
C LYS A 248 -10.97 -12.94 -1.35
N LYS A 249 -11.65 -13.96 -0.79
CA LYS A 249 -13.10 -13.87 -0.52
C LYS A 249 -13.43 -12.70 0.39
N ARG A 250 -12.66 -12.48 1.47
CA ARG A 250 -12.86 -11.34 2.38
C ARG A 250 -12.66 -9.99 1.68
N ALA A 251 -11.69 -9.87 0.78
CA ALA A 251 -11.49 -8.66 -0.02
C ALA A 251 -12.63 -8.44 -1.02
N GLU A 252 -13.10 -9.50 -1.68
CA GLU A 252 -14.25 -9.45 -2.60
C GLU A 252 -15.55 -9.05 -1.89
N GLU A 253 -15.78 -9.52 -0.67
CA GLU A 253 -16.89 -9.10 0.20
C GLU A 253 -16.85 -7.60 0.54
N LYS A 254 -15.67 -6.96 0.41
CA LYS A 254 -15.47 -5.51 0.57
C LYS A 254 -15.35 -4.78 -0.76
N HIS A 255 -15.67 -5.43 -1.88
CA HIS A 255 -15.56 -4.88 -3.23
C HIS A 255 -14.15 -4.39 -3.61
N ALA A 256 -13.12 -4.98 -2.98
CA ALA A 256 -11.74 -4.55 -3.07
C ALA A 256 -10.90 -5.48 -3.94
N LYS A 257 -9.88 -4.93 -4.58
CA LYS A 257 -8.79 -5.72 -5.16
C LYS A 257 -7.86 -6.19 -4.03
N MET A 258 -7.60 -7.48 -3.97
CA MET A 258 -6.61 -8.03 -3.05
C MET A 258 -5.20 -7.79 -3.59
N VAL A 259 -4.29 -7.34 -2.71
CA VAL A 259 -2.87 -7.18 -3.01
C VAL A 259 -2.05 -8.07 -2.07
N LEU A 260 -1.27 -8.98 -2.64
CA LEU A 260 -0.31 -9.80 -1.91
C LEU A 260 1.04 -9.12 -1.87
N TRP A 261 1.49 -8.73 -0.69
CA TRP A 261 2.79 -8.12 -0.49
C TRP A 261 3.83 -9.19 -0.19
N ALA A 262 4.77 -9.35 -1.12
CA ALA A 262 5.94 -10.22 -1.00
C ALA A 262 7.04 -9.51 -0.18
N PRO A 263 7.27 -9.93 1.08
CA PRO A 263 8.15 -9.21 2.02
C PRO A 263 9.62 -9.29 1.61
N HIS A 264 10.38 -8.22 1.86
CA HIS A 264 11.80 -8.17 1.50
C HIS A 264 12.66 -9.17 2.27
N ALA A 265 13.78 -9.54 1.64
CA ALA A 265 14.76 -10.45 2.19
C ALA A 265 15.59 -9.77 3.30
N TYR A 266 16.12 -10.57 4.23
CA TYR A 266 17.09 -10.07 5.21
C TYR A 266 18.42 -9.78 4.54
N GLN A 267 19.16 -8.79 5.04
CA GLN A 267 20.38 -8.27 4.41
C GLN A 267 21.42 -9.35 4.12
N TYR A 268 21.52 -10.34 5.00
CA TYR A 268 22.55 -11.38 4.96
C TYR A 268 21.97 -12.80 4.79
N GLY A 269 20.72 -12.92 4.35
CA GLY A 269 20.06 -14.20 4.10
C GLY A 269 19.28 -14.75 5.31
N PHE A 270 19.02 -16.06 5.32
CA PHE A 270 18.09 -16.69 6.25
C PHE A 270 18.76 -17.76 7.12
N PHE A 271 18.61 -17.66 8.45
CA PHE A 271 18.93 -18.76 9.35
C PHE A 271 17.77 -19.74 9.43
N ARG A 272 18.10 -21.01 9.68
CA ARG A 272 17.11 -22.05 10.01
C ARG A 272 16.18 -21.59 11.14
N ASP A 273 14.86 -21.61 10.90
CA ASP A 273 13.72 -21.56 11.84
C ASP A 273 13.97 -20.82 13.17
N LYS A 274 14.51 -19.61 13.09
CA LYS A 274 14.82 -18.80 14.27
C LYS A 274 14.42 -17.36 14.04
N THR A 275 14.03 -16.72 15.13
CA THR A 275 13.83 -15.27 15.23
C THR A 275 15.10 -14.46 14.97
N ALA A 276 16.27 -15.10 15.05
CA ALA A 276 17.56 -14.46 14.78
C ALA A 276 17.77 -14.29 13.27
N LYS A 277 18.27 -13.12 12.88
CA LYS A 277 18.65 -12.78 11.51
C LYS A 277 20.17 -12.82 11.38
N PRO A 278 20.74 -13.22 10.23
CA PRO A 278 22.18 -13.19 10.05
C PRO A 278 22.70 -11.75 10.13
N TRP A 279 23.83 -11.56 10.81
CA TRP A 279 24.42 -10.25 11.11
C TRP A 279 25.74 -9.99 10.37
N LYS A 280 26.12 -10.88 9.46
CA LYS A 280 27.27 -10.75 8.58
C LYS A 280 27.12 -11.68 7.37
N ALA A 281 27.78 -11.32 6.28
CA ALA A 281 27.85 -12.15 5.08
C ALA A 281 28.48 -13.53 5.36
N GLY A 282 28.06 -14.52 4.58
CA GLY A 282 28.56 -15.89 4.60
C GLY A 282 27.95 -16.71 3.47
N ASN A 283 28.38 -17.97 3.37
CA ASN A 283 27.88 -18.92 2.37
C ASN A 283 26.79 -19.80 2.98
N VAL A 284 25.86 -20.25 2.14
CA VAL A 284 24.87 -21.25 2.55
C VAL A 284 25.57 -22.50 3.08
N GLY A 285 25.16 -22.93 4.27
CA GLY A 285 25.79 -24.02 5.04
C GLY A 285 26.75 -23.55 6.13
N ASP A 286 27.20 -22.29 6.10
CA ASP A 286 28.09 -21.73 7.12
C ASP A 286 27.41 -21.66 8.49
N TRP A 287 28.22 -21.81 9.54
CA TRP A 287 27.78 -21.76 10.92
C TRP A 287 28.13 -20.43 11.57
N TYR A 288 27.17 -19.92 12.34
CA TYR A 288 27.23 -18.66 13.06
C TYR A 288 27.01 -18.94 14.53
N GLU A 289 27.75 -18.25 15.40
CA GLU A 289 27.62 -18.40 16.84
C GLU A 289 27.44 -17.04 17.49
N ARG A 290 26.43 -16.94 18.36
CA ARG A 290 26.13 -15.74 19.16
C ARG A 290 25.37 -16.13 20.41
N ASP A 291 25.76 -15.56 21.55
CA ASP A 291 25.10 -15.76 22.84
C ASP A 291 24.92 -17.24 23.23
N GLY A 292 25.90 -18.08 22.88
CA GLY A 292 25.88 -19.53 23.14
C GLY A 292 24.97 -20.34 22.22
N TRP A 293 24.32 -19.69 21.24
CA TRP A 293 23.51 -20.35 20.22
C TRP A 293 24.28 -20.48 18.91
N ARG A 294 24.02 -21.59 18.21
CA ARG A 294 24.61 -21.89 16.91
C ARG A 294 23.52 -21.91 15.83
N TYR A 295 23.72 -21.12 14.79
CA TYR A 295 22.80 -20.92 13.66
C TYR A 295 23.48 -21.38 12.37
N GLN A 296 22.72 -21.96 11.45
CA GLN A 296 23.24 -22.30 10.12
C GLN A 296 22.56 -21.40 9.08
N LEU A 297 23.34 -20.80 8.19
CA LEU A 297 22.80 -20.07 7.06
C LEU A 297 22.20 -21.06 6.07
N THR A 298 20.91 -20.92 5.79
CA THR A 298 20.16 -21.85 4.93
C THR A 298 19.88 -21.27 3.55
N LEU A 299 19.77 -19.95 3.45
CA LEU A 299 19.60 -19.20 2.20
C LEU A 299 20.48 -17.96 2.24
N SER A 300 21.06 -17.61 1.09
CA SER A 300 21.56 -16.27 0.82
C SER A 300 20.41 -15.26 0.64
N GLU A 301 20.72 -13.97 0.67
CA GLU A 301 19.73 -12.91 0.39
C GLU A 301 19.11 -13.07 -1.00
N GLN A 302 19.93 -13.33 -2.03
CA GLN A 302 19.47 -13.59 -3.39
C GLN A 302 18.48 -14.77 -3.45
N GLU A 303 18.77 -15.89 -2.78
CA GLU A 303 17.86 -17.04 -2.76
C GLU A 303 16.55 -16.74 -2.02
N MET A 304 16.58 -15.91 -0.96
CA MET A 304 15.35 -15.43 -0.34
C MET A 304 14.52 -14.60 -1.32
N VAL A 305 15.15 -13.70 -2.08
CA VAL A 305 14.47 -12.86 -3.09
C VAL A 305 13.81 -13.72 -4.15
N GLU A 306 14.56 -14.67 -4.71
CA GLU A 306 14.08 -15.56 -5.77
C GLU A 306 12.92 -16.44 -5.28
N ARG A 307 13.06 -17.09 -4.13
CA ARG A 307 12.05 -18.00 -3.58
C ARG A 307 10.77 -17.27 -3.14
N ASN A 308 10.90 -16.07 -2.56
CA ASN A 308 9.73 -15.25 -2.25
C ASN A 308 9.04 -14.80 -3.54
N MET A 309 9.77 -14.29 -4.53
CA MET A 309 9.15 -13.86 -5.79
C MET A 309 8.49 -15.02 -6.54
N GLU A 310 9.15 -16.18 -6.62
CA GLU A 310 8.59 -17.38 -7.22
C GLU A 310 7.27 -17.77 -6.54
N TRP A 311 7.29 -17.87 -5.21
CA TRP A 311 6.12 -18.36 -4.48
C TRP A 311 4.95 -17.38 -4.48
N TYR A 312 5.19 -16.08 -4.27
CA TYR A 312 4.11 -15.10 -4.30
C TYR A 312 3.55 -14.89 -5.71
N ARG A 313 4.37 -15.05 -6.75
CA ARG A 313 3.90 -15.05 -8.13
C ARG A 313 3.01 -16.25 -8.41
N HIS A 314 3.44 -17.45 -8.02
CA HIS A 314 2.62 -18.67 -8.07
C HIS A 314 1.25 -18.44 -7.41
N LEU A 315 1.23 -17.92 -6.18
CA LEU A 315 -0.02 -17.62 -5.48
C LEU A 315 -0.95 -16.66 -6.24
N CYS A 316 -0.41 -15.68 -6.98
CA CYS A 316 -1.23 -14.75 -7.78
C CYS A 316 -1.70 -15.32 -9.12
N GLU A 317 -0.92 -16.24 -9.72
CA GLU A 317 -1.15 -16.78 -11.07
C GLU A 317 -2.07 -18.01 -11.09
N GLU A 318 -2.28 -18.66 -9.95
CA GLU A 318 -3.23 -19.77 -9.83
C GLU A 318 -4.62 -19.37 -10.36
N PRO A 319 -5.30 -20.23 -11.15
CA PRO A 319 -6.55 -19.88 -11.83
C PRO A 319 -7.65 -19.31 -10.93
N GLU A 320 -7.80 -19.84 -9.73
CA GLU A 320 -8.73 -19.38 -8.68
C GLU A 320 -8.41 -18.00 -8.09
N ASN A 321 -7.17 -17.56 -8.25
CA ASN A 321 -6.62 -16.33 -7.68
C ASN A 321 -6.55 -15.19 -8.71
N LYS A 322 -7.14 -15.38 -9.90
CA LYS A 322 -7.26 -14.34 -10.92
C LYS A 322 -7.77 -13.02 -10.32
N GLY A 323 -7.03 -11.94 -10.59
CA GLY A 323 -7.36 -10.58 -10.15
C GLY A 323 -6.67 -10.14 -8.86
N ILE A 324 -5.96 -11.04 -8.16
CA ILE A 324 -5.02 -10.64 -7.11
C ILE A 324 -3.85 -9.91 -7.75
N LEU A 325 -3.42 -8.81 -7.13
CA LEU A 325 -2.24 -8.04 -7.52
C LEU A 325 -1.03 -8.46 -6.67
N LEU A 326 0.14 -8.55 -7.29
CA LEU A 326 1.41 -8.77 -6.60
C LEU A 326 2.06 -7.43 -6.25
N ALA A 327 2.44 -7.25 -4.99
CA ALA A 327 3.35 -6.20 -4.54
C ALA A 327 4.76 -6.78 -4.39
N PRO A 328 5.66 -6.61 -5.39
CA PRO A 328 6.98 -7.23 -5.44
C PRO A 328 8.00 -6.47 -4.59
N VAL A 329 7.66 -6.18 -3.33
CA VAL A 329 8.49 -5.37 -2.43
C VAL A 329 9.89 -5.97 -2.29
N VAL A 330 10.00 -7.29 -2.17
CA VAL A 330 11.28 -7.99 -2.14
C VAL A 330 12.20 -7.70 -3.33
N ARG A 331 11.65 -7.66 -4.55
CA ARG A 331 12.43 -7.38 -5.76
C ARG A 331 12.80 -5.91 -5.84
N ALA A 332 11.84 -5.02 -5.56
CA ALA A 332 12.08 -3.59 -5.52
C ALA A 332 13.19 -3.22 -4.53
N TYR A 333 13.14 -3.80 -3.34
CA TYR A 333 14.13 -3.63 -2.29
C TYR A 333 15.52 -4.07 -2.74
N HIS A 334 15.62 -5.28 -3.27
CA HIS A 334 16.87 -5.85 -3.76
C HIS A 334 17.52 -5.00 -4.88
N GLU A 335 16.73 -4.57 -5.86
CA GLU A 335 17.25 -3.77 -6.98
C GLU A 335 17.62 -2.34 -6.58
N VAL A 336 16.93 -1.75 -5.61
CA VAL A 336 17.31 -0.46 -5.04
C VAL A 336 18.61 -0.56 -4.25
N VAL A 337 18.81 -1.61 -3.46
CA VAL A 337 20.07 -1.84 -2.72
C VAL A 337 21.26 -1.89 -3.69
N LYS A 338 21.13 -2.58 -4.83
CA LYS A 338 22.17 -2.63 -5.87
C LYS A 338 22.55 -1.27 -6.45
N CYS A 339 21.67 -0.27 -6.35
CA CYS A 339 21.98 1.08 -6.81
C CYS A 339 22.96 1.83 -5.90
N GLY A 340 23.27 1.30 -4.70
CA GLY A 340 24.27 1.88 -3.79
C GLY A 340 23.87 3.23 -3.19
N ILE A 341 22.57 3.53 -3.12
CA ILE A 341 22.04 4.83 -2.66
C ILE A 341 21.94 4.94 -1.12
N GLY A 342 22.23 3.86 -0.40
CA GLY A 342 22.17 3.75 1.04
C GLY A 342 21.82 2.33 1.48
N ASP A 343 22.09 2.01 2.75
CA ASP A 343 21.67 0.75 3.36
C ASP A 343 20.23 0.93 3.90
N PRO A 344 19.21 0.24 3.36
CA PRO A 344 17.83 0.36 3.81
C PRO A 344 17.51 -0.50 5.04
N TYR A 345 18.46 -1.26 5.57
CA TYR A 345 18.28 -2.09 6.75
C TYR A 345 18.59 -1.33 8.05
N LEU A 346 17.95 -1.73 9.15
CA LEU A 346 18.33 -1.31 10.50
C LEU A 346 19.56 -2.09 10.95
N ALA A 347 20.69 -1.39 11.06
CA ALA A 347 21.94 -1.93 11.59
C ALA A 347 21.92 -2.07 13.12
N GLU A 348 22.69 -3.03 13.63
CA GLU A 348 22.75 -3.42 15.05
C GLU A 348 23.07 -2.27 16.01
N GLU A 349 23.90 -1.30 15.60
CA GLU A 349 24.25 -0.11 16.40
C GLU A 349 23.03 0.74 16.82
N LYS A 350 21.87 0.51 16.19
CA LYS A 350 20.66 1.32 16.30
C LYS A 350 19.45 0.51 16.74
N THR A 351 19.62 -0.54 17.54
CA THR A 351 18.57 -1.53 17.90
C THR A 351 18.07 -2.38 16.72
N GLY A 352 18.77 -2.31 15.59
CA GLY A 352 18.44 -3.05 14.38
C GLY A 352 18.84 -4.52 14.42
N ASP A 353 18.33 -5.28 13.46
CA ASP A 353 18.54 -6.73 13.36
C ASP A 353 18.89 -7.19 11.95
N PHE A 354 19.26 -6.28 11.05
CA PHE A 354 19.61 -6.57 9.66
C PHE A 354 18.50 -7.24 8.83
N GLY A 355 17.25 -7.19 9.29
CA GLY A 355 16.08 -7.60 8.51
C GLY A 355 14.99 -6.54 8.47
N HIS A 356 14.75 -5.82 9.58
CA HIS A 356 13.80 -4.71 9.56
C HIS A 356 14.38 -3.51 8.80
N GLN A 357 13.51 -2.79 8.11
CA GLN A 357 13.90 -1.62 7.34
C GLN A 357 13.97 -0.33 8.16
N ASN A 358 14.80 0.59 7.67
CA ASN A 358 14.77 2.00 8.05
C ASN A 358 13.91 2.81 7.07
N ASN A 359 13.98 4.15 7.15
CA ASN A 359 13.21 5.07 6.30
C ASN A 359 13.35 4.80 4.81
N LEU A 360 14.56 4.47 4.33
CA LEU A 360 14.78 4.15 2.91
C LEU A 360 13.93 2.95 2.52
N GLY A 361 13.96 1.87 3.30
CA GLY A 361 13.18 0.68 2.99
C GLY A 361 11.67 0.85 3.15
N ASN A 362 11.22 1.69 4.10
CA ASN A 362 9.81 2.07 4.20
C ASN A 362 9.37 2.86 2.96
N TYR A 363 10.23 3.74 2.44
CA TYR A 363 9.93 4.50 1.23
C TYR A 363 9.90 3.62 -0.03
N ILE A 364 10.82 2.66 -0.17
CA ILE A 364 10.79 1.66 -1.26
C ILE A 364 9.44 0.95 -1.28
N SER A 365 9.02 0.43 -0.12
CA SER A 365 7.76 -0.30 0.02
C SER A 365 6.55 0.59 -0.25
N ALA A 366 6.61 1.86 0.16
CA ALA A 366 5.56 2.84 -0.08
C ALA A 366 5.43 3.16 -1.57
N CYS A 367 6.53 3.29 -2.30
CA CYS A 367 6.51 3.48 -3.75
C CYS A 367 5.84 2.30 -4.45
N VAL A 368 6.12 1.06 -4.04
CA VAL A 368 5.45 -0.13 -4.60
C VAL A 368 3.93 -0.05 -4.35
N CYS A 369 3.51 0.26 -3.11
CA CYS A 369 2.09 0.42 -2.78
C CYS A 369 1.44 1.53 -3.61
N PHE A 370 2.12 2.67 -3.76
CA PHE A 370 1.64 3.80 -4.53
C PHE A 370 1.41 3.44 -5.99
N GLU A 371 2.37 2.78 -6.65
CA GLU A 371 2.21 2.42 -8.06
C GLU A 371 1.09 1.43 -8.31
N ILE A 372 0.87 0.50 -7.37
CA ILE A 372 -0.24 -0.45 -7.45
C ILE A 372 -1.57 0.29 -7.34
N VAL A 373 -1.66 1.23 -6.40
CA VAL A 373 -2.92 1.92 -6.11
C VAL A 373 -3.22 2.98 -7.15
N PHE A 374 -2.24 3.75 -7.65
CA PHE A 374 -2.45 4.87 -8.58
C PHE A 374 -2.14 4.52 -10.04
N GLY A 375 -1.48 3.39 -10.30
CA GLY A 375 -1.08 2.93 -11.64
C GLY A 375 0.23 3.57 -12.15
N GLU A 376 0.66 4.68 -11.57
CA GLU A 376 1.87 5.42 -11.90
C GLU A 376 2.60 5.88 -10.64
N MET A 377 3.89 6.25 -10.77
CA MET A 377 4.64 6.94 -9.70
C MET A 377 4.11 8.36 -9.47
N PRO A 378 4.27 8.93 -8.26
CA PRO A 378 3.75 10.27 -7.96
C PRO A 378 4.40 11.31 -8.86
N LYS A 379 3.61 12.31 -9.28
CA LYS A 379 4.06 13.37 -10.20
C LYS A 379 4.94 14.40 -9.51
N ALA A 380 4.70 14.62 -8.23
CA ALA A 380 5.50 15.53 -7.44
C ALA A 380 6.83 14.90 -7.04
N ASP A 381 7.91 15.70 -7.09
CA ASP A 381 9.15 15.35 -6.42
C ASP A 381 8.96 15.40 -4.91
N PHE A 382 8.52 14.26 -4.36
CA PHE A 382 8.16 14.14 -2.97
C PHE A 382 9.28 13.49 -2.15
N VAL A 383 9.50 14.02 -0.94
CA VAL A 383 10.35 13.40 0.08
C VAL A 383 9.49 13.30 1.34
N PRO A 384 9.25 12.09 1.86
CA PRO A 384 8.44 11.94 3.07
C PRO A 384 9.12 12.59 4.26
N VAL A 385 8.31 13.13 5.16
CA VAL A 385 8.78 13.53 6.48
C VAL A 385 9.01 12.25 7.28
N SER A 386 10.24 12.06 7.76
CA SER A 386 10.56 10.96 8.67
C SER A 386 10.22 11.34 10.11
N HIS A 387 9.59 10.42 10.83
CA HIS A 387 9.19 10.53 12.22
C HIS A 387 9.86 9.46 13.11
N THR A 388 10.85 8.71 12.58
CA THR A 388 11.61 7.71 13.34
C THR A 388 12.45 8.32 14.47
N TRP A 389 12.34 7.67 15.62
CA TRP A 389 13.12 7.95 16.83
C TRP A 389 14.52 7.36 16.75
N GLY A 390 15.57 8.17 16.92
CA GLY A 390 16.89 7.74 17.43
C GLY A 390 17.68 6.66 16.66
N MET A 391 17.12 6.09 15.60
CA MET A 391 17.76 5.08 14.76
C MET A 391 18.34 5.77 13.53
N GLY A 392 19.63 5.62 13.29
CA GLY A 392 20.22 6.22 12.09
C GLY A 392 19.78 5.51 10.81
N GLY A 393 19.68 6.31 9.76
CA GLY A 393 18.92 6.08 8.55
C GLY A 393 18.50 7.43 7.99
N GLY A 394 18.31 8.41 8.89
CA GLY A 394 18.17 9.82 8.59
C GLY A 394 16.90 10.13 7.78
N THR A 395 16.64 11.41 7.58
CA THR A 395 15.65 11.84 6.58
C THR A 395 16.14 11.44 5.20
N LEU A 396 15.24 10.95 4.34
CA LEU A 396 15.59 10.70 2.94
C LEU A 396 16.06 12.00 2.28
N THR A 397 17.13 11.92 1.49
CA THR A 397 17.50 13.04 0.63
C THR A 397 16.62 13.07 -0.63
N PRO A 398 16.40 14.24 -1.26
CA PRO A 398 15.71 14.33 -2.54
C PRO A 398 16.30 13.42 -3.62
N HIS A 399 17.64 13.28 -3.64
CA HIS A 399 18.32 12.40 -4.59
C HIS A 399 17.98 10.92 -4.36
N GLN A 400 18.02 10.45 -3.11
CA GLN A 400 17.62 9.08 -2.76
C GLN A 400 16.16 8.82 -3.13
N ALA A 401 15.25 9.75 -2.78
CA ALA A 401 13.84 9.60 -3.10
C ALA A 401 13.59 9.49 -4.61
N ALA A 402 14.22 10.34 -5.43
CA ALA A 402 14.10 10.28 -6.88
C ALA A 402 14.65 8.96 -7.47
N MET A 403 15.80 8.49 -6.99
CA MET A 403 16.39 7.22 -7.42
C MET A 403 15.53 6.01 -7.04
N ILE A 404 14.95 6.01 -5.83
CA ILE A 404 14.03 4.97 -5.37
C ILE A 404 12.80 4.94 -6.26
N ARG A 405 12.11 6.07 -6.46
CA ARG A 405 10.92 6.13 -7.33
C ARG A 405 11.20 5.59 -8.71
N LYS A 406 12.30 6.05 -9.33
CA LYS A 406 12.70 5.58 -10.67
C LYS A 406 12.93 4.08 -10.71
N LYS A 407 13.72 3.54 -9.77
CA LYS A 407 14.07 2.11 -9.77
C LYS A 407 12.87 1.22 -9.43
N VAL A 408 12.02 1.65 -8.49
CA VAL A 408 10.77 0.95 -8.18
C VAL A 408 9.88 0.91 -9.42
N HIS A 409 9.70 2.02 -10.13
CA HIS A 409 8.92 2.06 -11.37
C HIS A 409 9.45 1.10 -12.45
N GLU A 410 10.77 1.06 -12.66
CA GLU A 410 11.40 0.11 -13.58
C GLU A 410 11.08 -1.35 -13.18
N VAL A 411 11.16 -1.69 -11.90
CA VAL A 411 10.81 -3.03 -11.40
C VAL A 411 9.32 -3.33 -11.63
N MET A 412 8.44 -2.37 -11.37
CA MET A 412 6.99 -2.54 -11.56
C MET A 412 6.64 -2.75 -13.04
N GLU A 413 7.26 -2.01 -13.97
CA GLU A 413 7.09 -2.22 -15.42
C GLU A 413 7.57 -3.59 -15.88
N GLU A 414 8.71 -4.06 -15.36
CA GLU A 414 9.22 -5.39 -15.67
C GLU A 414 8.33 -6.51 -15.11
N GLU A 415 7.70 -6.32 -13.95
CA GLU A 415 6.74 -7.31 -13.42
C GLU A 415 5.40 -7.27 -14.16
N ARG A 416 4.97 -6.11 -14.70
CA ARG A 416 3.75 -6.01 -15.53
C ARG A 416 3.87 -6.68 -16.89
N THR A 417 5.09 -6.84 -17.41
CA THR A 417 5.37 -7.34 -18.77
C THR A 417 5.84 -8.81 -18.81
N ARG A 418 6.03 -9.43 -17.65
CA ARG A 418 6.27 -10.88 -17.50
C ARG A 418 4.95 -11.64 -17.55
#